data_AF-A0A4R6F7Q8-F1
#
_entry.id   AF-A0A4R6F7Q8-F1
#
_cell.length_a   1.000
_cell.length_b   1.000
_cell.length_c   1.000
_cell.angle_alpha   90.00
_cell.angle_beta   90.00
_cell.angle_gamma   90.00
#
_symmetry.space_group_name_H-M   'P 1'
#
loop_
_entity.id
_entity.type
_entity.pdbx_description
1 polymer ?
#
loop_
_entity_poly.entity_id
_entity_poly.type
_entity_poly.pdbx_seq_one_letter_code
_entity_poly.pdbx_strand_id
1 'polypeptide(L)'
;MVVKVANNAFGTLAGNLTSSQTTITLAAGQGARFPVLQPGDWFWGTLNNAANNIEIVKVTALAGDALTVLRGQDNTAGLAWTAGDKFELRTPAALFHDYLDIATFNATIAPLFTGIIALWSGSVATIPAHWHLCDGTTGTPDLRNRFIVGAGSTYAVAATGGAATYSLTVSQLPAHGHGVSDPGHAHSVYDPGHGHGISDPGHVHGVNDPGHVHGWSDGSAQVYAYSGGGSGLSGGSTVNRGTSMNAASANISIAAHGTNISILGAGSNIGIYGAGTSISIQNTGSGSSIENRPPYYALAYIMYTG
;
A
#
# COMPACT_ATOMS: atom_id res chain seq x y z
N MET A 1 -51.43 -30.62 -10.73
CA MET A 1 -52.48 -30.49 -9.69
C MET A 1 -52.99 -29.06 -9.70
N VAL A 2 -54.05 -28.79 -10.45
CA VAL A 2 -54.68 -27.46 -10.50
C VAL A 2 -56.18 -27.64 -10.24
N VAL A 3 -56.79 -26.68 -9.54
CA VAL A 3 -58.25 -26.63 -9.40
C VAL A 3 -58.86 -26.23 -10.75
N LYS A 4 -59.88 -26.97 -11.21
CA LYS A 4 -60.63 -26.65 -12.42
C LYS A 4 -61.98 -26.05 -12.08
N VAL A 5 -62.48 -25.22 -12.97
CA VAL A 5 -63.79 -24.58 -12.89
C VAL A 5 -64.45 -24.53 -14.28
N ALA A 6 -65.78 -24.49 -14.32
CA ALA A 6 -66.59 -24.35 -15.53
C ALA A 6 -67.84 -23.53 -15.18
N ASN A 7 -68.29 -22.69 -16.13
CA ASN A 7 -69.50 -21.90 -15.94
C ASN A 7 -70.76 -22.78 -16.08
N ASN A 8 -71.71 -22.63 -15.16
CA ASN A 8 -73.04 -23.27 -15.22
C ASN A 8 -73.01 -24.81 -15.28
N ALA A 9 -71.98 -25.46 -14.72
CA ALA A 9 -71.89 -26.91 -14.70
C ALA A 9 -72.83 -27.52 -13.64
N PHE A 10 -73.90 -28.17 -14.09
CA PHE A 10 -74.87 -28.86 -13.24
C PHE A 10 -75.33 -30.19 -13.85
N GLY A 11 -75.65 -31.14 -12.97
CA GLY A 11 -76.29 -32.41 -13.29
C GLY A 11 -77.17 -32.90 -12.15
N THR A 12 -77.69 -34.11 -12.30
CA THR A 12 -78.55 -34.83 -11.35
C THR A 12 -78.05 -36.26 -11.18
N LEU A 13 -78.11 -36.78 -9.95
CA LEU A 13 -77.76 -38.16 -9.62
C LEU A 13 -78.58 -39.18 -10.43
N ALA A 14 -77.91 -40.14 -11.08
CA ALA A 14 -78.57 -41.24 -11.81
C ALA A 14 -79.10 -42.36 -10.90
N GLY A 15 -78.65 -42.39 -9.65
CA GLY A 15 -78.96 -43.43 -8.68
C GLY A 15 -78.74 -42.92 -7.25
N ASN A 16 -79.20 -43.70 -6.27
CA ASN A 16 -79.02 -43.35 -4.86
C ASN A 16 -77.55 -43.45 -4.45
N LEU A 17 -77.16 -42.63 -3.46
CA LEU A 17 -75.79 -42.53 -2.93
C LEU A 17 -75.82 -42.77 -1.41
N THR A 18 -74.92 -43.59 -0.88
CA THR A 18 -74.74 -43.71 0.58
C THR A 18 -73.89 -42.56 1.13
N SER A 19 -73.83 -42.39 2.45
CA SER A 19 -72.97 -41.41 3.13
C SER A 19 -71.46 -41.61 2.89
N SER A 20 -71.03 -42.81 2.50
CA SER A 20 -69.62 -43.18 2.33
C SER A 20 -69.20 -43.49 0.89
N GLN A 21 -70.14 -43.58 -0.06
CA GLN A 21 -69.86 -43.93 -1.45
C GLN A 21 -69.02 -42.82 -2.13
N THR A 22 -67.88 -43.20 -2.71
CA THR A 22 -66.89 -42.30 -3.33
C THR A 22 -67.03 -42.15 -4.85
N THR A 23 -68.03 -42.80 -5.46
CA THR A 23 -68.38 -42.63 -6.88
C THR A 23 -69.79 -42.08 -7.02
N ILE A 24 -69.90 -40.88 -7.58
CA ILE A 24 -71.17 -40.23 -7.93
C ILE A 24 -71.41 -40.45 -9.43
N THR A 25 -72.53 -41.06 -9.81
CA THR A 25 -72.92 -41.20 -11.21
C THR A 25 -74.00 -40.18 -11.54
N LEU A 26 -73.75 -39.32 -12.53
CA LEU A 26 -74.73 -38.38 -13.06
C LEU A 26 -75.63 -39.05 -14.11
N ALA A 27 -76.80 -38.47 -14.36
CA ALA A 27 -77.67 -38.88 -15.47
C ALA A 27 -76.97 -38.70 -16.83
N ALA A 28 -77.31 -39.57 -17.78
CA ALA A 28 -76.52 -39.80 -19.00
C ALA A 28 -76.19 -38.52 -19.79
N GLY A 29 -74.91 -38.34 -20.13
CA GLY A 29 -74.37 -37.21 -20.88
C GLY A 29 -74.20 -35.91 -20.09
N GLN A 30 -74.50 -35.89 -18.79
CA GLN A 30 -74.36 -34.68 -17.95
C GLN A 30 -72.94 -34.47 -17.40
N GLY A 31 -72.12 -35.52 -17.30
CA GLY A 31 -70.71 -35.42 -16.91
C GLY A 31 -69.90 -34.53 -17.85
N ALA A 32 -70.22 -34.53 -19.14
CA ALA A 32 -69.61 -33.67 -20.16
C ALA A 32 -69.81 -32.15 -19.94
N ARG A 33 -70.61 -31.74 -18.94
CA ARG A 33 -70.80 -30.33 -18.54
C ARG A 33 -69.73 -29.85 -17.55
N PHE A 34 -68.98 -30.76 -16.95
CA PHE A 34 -67.98 -30.47 -15.93
C PHE A 34 -66.56 -30.42 -16.54
N PRO A 35 -65.57 -29.82 -15.84
CA PRO A 35 -64.22 -29.70 -16.39
C PRO A 35 -63.56 -31.07 -16.64
N VAL A 36 -62.84 -31.18 -17.75
CA VAL A 36 -61.95 -32.33 -18.00
C VAL A 36 -60.80 -32.31 -16.99
N LEU A 37 -60.59 -33.44 -16.30
CA LEU A 37 -59.54 -33.61 -15.28
C LEU A 37 -58.37 -34.42 -15.85
N GLN A 38 -57.15 -33.89 -15.71
CA GLN A 38 -55.91 -34.64 -15.91
C GLN A 38 -55.42 -35.19 -14.55
N PRO A 39 -54.46 -36.13 -14.52
CA PRO A 39 -53.98 -36.71 -13.26
C PRO A 39 -53.54 -35.67 -12.22
N GLY A 40 -54.26 -35.64 -11.09
CA GLY A 40 -54.03 -34.71 -9.98
C GLY A 40 -54.76 -33.36 -10.08
N ASP A 41 -55.50 -33.10 -11.16
CA ASP A 41 -56.45 -31.99 -11.21
C ASP A 41 -57.75 -32.35 -10.47
N TRP A 42 -58.49 -31.36 -10.01
CA TRP A 42 -59.68 -31.56 -9.17
C TRP A 42 -60.64 -30.37 -9.23
N PHE A 43 -61.89 -30.55 -8.81
CA PHE A 43 -62.84 -29.43 -8.60
C PHE A 43 -63.75 -29.64 -7.38
N TRP A 44 -64.33 -28.56 -6.86
CA TRP A 44 -65.33 -28.61 -5.78
C TRP A 44 -66.72 -28.82 -6.34
N GLY A 45 -67.41 -29.88 -5.93
CA GLY A 45 -68.82 -30.11 -6.24
C GLY A 45 -69.71 -29.85 -5.03
N THR A 46 -70.94 -29.40 -5.26
CA THR A 46 -71.99 -29.35 -4.24
C THR A 46 -73.10 -30.35 -4.59
N LEU A 47 -73.47 -31.21 -3.64
CA LEU A 47 -74.72 -31.95 -3.67
C LEU A 47 -75.81 -31.14 -2.95
N ASN A 48 -77.00 -31.06 -3.54
CA ASN A 48 -78.16 -30.40 -2.94
C ASN A 48 -79.51 -31.04 -3.33
N ASN A 49 -80.47 -31.00 -2.42
CA ASN A 49 -81.81 -31.54 -2.59
C ASN A 49 -82.89 -30.48 -2.35
N ALA A 50 -84.16 -30.83 -2.59
CA ALA A 50 -85.31 -29.94 -2.37
C ALA A 50 -85.53 -29.56 -0.88
N ALA A 51 -84.92 -30.28 0.06
CA ALA A 51 -84.96 -29.98 1.50
C ALA A 51 -83.85 -29.02 1.95
N ASN A 52 -83.04 -28.50 1.03
CA ASN A 52 -81.85 -27.68 1.30
C ASN A 52 -80.79 -28.37 2.19
N ASN A 53 -80.70 -29.70 2.16
CA ASN A 53 -79.48 -30.36 2.60
C ASN A 53 -78.36 -30.03 1.60
N ILE A 54 -77.14 -29.85 2.09
CA ILE A 54 -75.96 -29.48 1.31
C ILE A 54 -74.78 -30.34 1.76
N GLU A 55 -74.04 -30.90 0.80
CA GLU A 55 -72.72 -31.49 1.02
C GLU A 55 -71.73 -30.95 -0.01
N ILE A 56 -70.54 -30.57 0.44
CA ILE A 56 -69.41 -30.23 -0.43
C ILE A 56 -68.53 -31.47 -0.61
N VAL A 57 -68.14 -31.75 -1.85
CA VAL A 57 -67.29 -32.90 -2.22
C VAL A 57 -66.13 -32.47 -3.10
N LYS A 58 -64.98 -33.13 -2.98
CA LYS A 58 -63.82 -32.88 -3.85
C LYS A 58 -63.78 -33.91 -4.97
N VAL A 59 -64.07 -33.51 -6.20
CA VAL A 59 -63.95 -34.37 -7.38
C VAL A 59 -62.49 -34.46 -7.81
N THR A 60 -61.97 -35.68 -7.96
CA THR A 60 -60.56 -35.95 -8.33
C THR A 60 -60.40 -36.74 -9.63
N ALA A 61 -61.47 -37.32 -10.17
CA ALA A 61 -61.52 -37.86 -11.52
C ALA A 61 -62.96 -37.79 -12.08
N LEU A 62 -63.07 -37.76 -13.41
CA LEU A 62 -64.32 -37.77 -14.16
C LEU A 62 -64.15 -38.68 -15.38
N ALA A 63 -64.97 -39.71 -15.49
CA ALA A 63 -64.97 -40.68 -16.59
C ALA A 63 -66.40 -40.88 -17.11
N GLY A 64 -66.70 -40.30 -18.28
CA GLY A 64 -68.07 -40.24 -18.79
C GLY A 64 -68.97 -39.44 -17.85
N ASP A 65 -69.95 -40.11 -17.24
CA ASP A 65 -70.86 -39.53 -16.24
C ASP A 65 -70.49 -39.92 -14.78
N ALA A 66 -69.39 -40.66 -14.57
CA ALA A 66 -68.94 -41.08 -13.24
C ALA A 66 -67.85 -40.14 -12.68
N LEU A 67 -68.13 -39.57 -11.51
CA LEU A 67 -67.26 -38.69 -10.73
C LEU A 67 -66.64 -39.46 -9.56
N THR A 68 -65.32 -39.50 -9.45
CA THR A 68 -64.61 -39.99 -8.25
C THR A 68 -64.44 -38.83 -7.28
N VAL A 69 -64.89 -39.00 -6.02
CA VAL A 69 -65.00 -37.91 -5.04
C VAL A 69 -64.50 -38.28 -3.64
N LEU A 70 -63.98 -37.27 -2.93
CA LEU A 70 -63.89 -37.27 -1.47
C LEU A 70 -65.15 -36.58 -0.91
N ARG A 71 -65.84 -37.29 0.00
CA ARG A 71 -67.11 -36.89 0.62
C ARG A 71 -66.92 -35.97 1.82
N GLY A 72 -67.98 -35.28 2.26
CA GLY A 72 -68.01 -34.50 3.50
C GLY A 72 -66.83 -33.53 3.66
N GLN A 73 -66.73 -32.55 2.75
CA GLN A 73 -65.67 -31.54 2.73
C GLN A 73 -66.21 -30.18 3.23
N ASP A 74 -65.32 -29.23 3.47
CA ASP A 74 -65.66 -27.85 3.90
C ASP A 74 -66.69 -27.80 5.05
N ASN A 75 -66.40 -28.55 6.13
CA ASN A 75 -67.24 -28.71 7.32
C ASN A 75 -68.64 -29.33 7.09
N THR A 76 -68.95 -29.83 5.90
CA THR A 76 -70.12 -30.68 5.66
C THR A 76 -69.83 -32.15 5.97
N ALA A 77 -70.87 -32.94 6.24
CA ALA A 77 -70.78 -34.38 6.46
C ALA A 77 -71.20 -35.17 5.21
N GLY A 78 -70.73 -36.40 5.06
CA GLY A 78 -71.20 -37.32 4.01
C GLY A 78 -72.66 -37.72 4.24
N LEU A 79 -73.57 -37.31 3.37
CA LEU A 79 -75.00 -37.61 3.46
C LEU A 79 -75.44 -38.71 2.50
N ALA A 80 -76.62 -39.30 2.76
CA ALA A 80 -77.28 -40.16 1.79
C ALA A 80 -78.12 -39.31 0.83
N TRP A 81 -78.10 -39.66 -0.45
CA TRP A 81 -78.77 -38.91 -1.53
C TRP A 81 -79.58 -39.83 -2.44
N THR A 82 -80.56 -39.27 -3.14
CA THR A 82 -81.50 -40.00 -4.00
C THR A 82 -81.30 -39.69 -5.48
N ALA A 83 -81.72 -40.62 -6.35
CA ALA A 83 -81.75 -40.37 -7.79
C ALA A 83 -82.60 -39.12 -8.12
N GLY A 84 -82.04 -38.21 -8.92
CA GLY A 84 -82.64 -36.91 -9.23
C GLY A 84 -82.16 -35.75 -8.35
N ASP A 85 -81.53 -36.00 -7.20
CA ASP A 85 -80.88 -34.94 -6.41
C ASP A 85 -79.75 -34.28 -7.23
N LYS A 86 -79.53 -32.99 -6.98
CA LYS A 86 -78.67 -32.14 -7.81
C LYS A 86 -77.20 -32.26 -7.44
N PHE A 87 -76.36 -32.09 -8.46
CA PHE A 87 -74.92 -31.90 -8.34
C PHE A 87 -74.52 -30.64 -9.13
N GLU A 88 -73.98 -29.64 -8.45
CA GLU A 88 -73.75 -28.29 -8.98
C GLU A 88 -72.32 -27.81 -8.66
N LEU A 89 -71.63 -27.23 -9.64
CA LEU A 89 -70.42 -26.42 -9.42
C LEU A 89 -70.85 -24.98 -9.14
N ARG A 90 -71.08 -24.66 -7.86
CA ARG A 90 -71.87 -23.48 -7.43
C ARG A 90 -71.13 -22.13 -7.44
N THR A 91 -69.90 -22.05 -7.95
CA THR A 91 -69.11 -20.82 -7.99
C THR A 91 -68.88 -20.35 -9.44
N PRO A 92 -69.15 -19.07 -9.79
CA PRO A 92 -68.85 -18.54 -11.11
C PRO A 92 -67.33 -18.62 -11.38
N ALA A 93 -66.92 -19.24 -12.49
CA ALA A 93 -65.52 -19.56 -12.73
C ALA A 93 -64.62 -18.31 -12.74
N ALA A 94 -65.12 -17.18 -13.27
CA ALA A 94 -64.43 -15.89 -13.28
C ALA A 94 -64.02 -15.42 -11.87
N LEU A 95 -64.92 -15.55 -10.89
CA LEU A 95 -64.72 -15.06 -9.52
C LEU A 95 -63.57 -15.78 -8.79
N PHE A 96 -63.18 -16.97 -9.25
CA PHE A 96 -61.98 -17.65 -8.78
C PHE A 96 -60.74 -17.35 -9.64
N HIS A 97 -60.86 -17.22 -10.97
CA HIS A 97 -59.71 -16.82 -11.79
C HIS A 97 -59.10 -15.47 -11.37
N ASP A 98 -59.92 -14.52 -10.92
CA ASP A 98 -59.46 -13.21 -10.43
C ASP A 98 -58.66 -13.29 -9.10
N TYR A 99 -58.70 -14.42 -8.38
CA TYR A 99 -58.02 -14.64 -7.10
C TYR A 99 -57.02 -15.81 -7.08
N LEU A 100 -57.02 -16.69 -8.09
CA LEU A 100 -56.20 -17.92 -8.13
C LEU A 100 -55.03 -17.87 -9.11
N ASP A 101 -54.43 -16.70 -9.31
CA ASP A 101 -53.17 -16.61 -10.05
C ASP A 101 -52.04 -15.85 -9.33
N ILE A 102 -51.51 -16.48 -8.28
CA ILE A 102 -50.20 -16.14 -7.69
C ILE A 102 -49.07 -16.21 -8.74
N ALA A 103 -49.20 -17.00 -9.81
CA ALA A 103 -48.18 -17.05 -10.85
C ALA A 103 -48.24 -15.80 -11.74
N THR A 104 -49.41 -15.24 -12.05
CA THR A 104 -49.55 -13.93 -12.73
C THR A 104 -49.18 -12.77 -11.81
N PHE A 105 -49.52 -12.81 -10.51
CA PHE A 105 -49.02 -11.82 -9.56
C PHE A 105 -47.48 -11.82 -9.51
N ASN A 106 -46.85 -12.99 -9.34
CA ASN A 106 -45.40 -13.12 -9.38
C ASN A 106 -44.82 -12.73 -10.75
N ALA A 107 -45.41 -13.17 -11.88
CA ALA A 107 -44.90 -12.86 -13.21
C ALA A 107 -45.04 -11.38 -13.61
N THR A 108 -45.94 -10.63 -12.97
CA THR A 108 -46.07 -9.18 -13.20
C THR A 108 -45.20 -8.34 -12.26
N ILE A 109 -44.87 -8.81 -11.06
CA ILE A 109 -44.05 -8.05 -10.09
C ILE A 109 -42.58 -8.49 -10.00
N ALA A 110 -42.25 -9.77 -10.16
CA ALA A 110 -40.87 -10.25 -10.13
C ALA A 110 -39.94 -9.52 -11.13
N PRO A 111 -40.32 -9.32 -12.41
CA PRO A 111 -39.47 -8.56 -13.35
C PRO A 111 -39.31 -7.07 -12.99
N LEU A 112 -40.09 -6.51 -12.05
CA LEU A 112 -39.87 -5.16 -11.53
C LEU A 112 -38.75 -5.10 -10.47
N PHE A 113 -38.38 -6.26 -9.91
CA PHE A 113 -37.34 -6.39 -8.89
C PHE A 113 -36.06 -7.07 -9.40
N THR A 114 -36.09 -7.71 -10.58
CA THR A 114 -34.91 -8.33 -11.20
C THR A 114 -33.79 -7.29 -11.39
N GLY A 115 -32.59 -7.60 -10.87
CA GLY A 115 -31.46 -6.68 -10.87
C GLY A 115 -31.33 -5.80 -9.63
N ILE A 116 -32.28 -5.84 -8.67
CA ILE A 116 -32.07 -5.22 -7.35
C ILE A 116 -30.95 -5.96 -6.61
N ILE A 117 -29.97 -5.21 -6.11
CA ILE A 117 -28.86 -5.73 -5.32
C ILE A 117 -29.06 -5.35 -3.85
N ALA A 118 -28.92 -6.32 -2.96
CA ALA A 118 -29.07 -6.18 -1.52
C ALA A 118 -27.82 -6.68 -0.77
N LEU A 119 -27.67 -6.24 0.48
CA LEU A 119 -26.64 -6.71 1.42
C LEU A 119 -27.19 -7.92 2.20
N TRP A 120 -26.43 -9.02 2.21
CA TRP A 120 -26.78 -10.28 2.85
C TRP A 120 -25.79 -10.62 3.97
N SER A 121 -26.32 -10.90 5.16
CA SER A 121 -25.57 -11.25 6.38
C SER A 121 -25.54 -12.75 6.69
N GLY A 122 -26.31 -13.56 5.97
CA GLY A 122 -26.28 -15.02 6.07
C GLY A 122 -25.12 -15.64 5.30
N SER A 123 -25.04 -16.98 5.33
CA SER A 123 -24.07 -17.71 4.50
C SER A 123 -24.39 -17.57 3.01
N VAL A 124 -23.36 -17.56 2.17
CA VAL A 124 -23.53 -17.67 0.71
C VAL A 124 -24.12 -19.02 0.28
N ALA A 125 -23.98 -20.06 1.11
CA ALA A 125 -24.61 -21.36 0.91
C ALA A 125 -26.10 -21.41 1.32
N THR A 126 -26.63 -20.33 1.89
CA THR A 126 -28.03 -20.21 2.35
C THR A 126 -28.70 -18.96 1.80
N ILE A 127 -28.29 -18.50 0.61
CA ILE A 127 -28.97 -17.41 -0.11
C ILE A 127 -30.40 -17.89 -0.45
N PRO A 128 -31.44 -17.07 -0.21
CA PRO A 128 -32.82 -17.46 -0.52
C PRO A 128 -33.05 -17.74 -2.01
N ALA A 129 -34.06 -18.56 -2.34
CA ALA A 129 -34.49 -18.75 -3.72
C ALA A 129 -34.84 -17.40 -4.39
N HIS A 130 -34.67 -17.33 -5.71
CA HIS A 130 -34.82 -16.11 -6.53
C HIS A 130 -33.77 -15.00 -6.26
N TRP A 131 -32.78 -15.27 -5.40
CA TRP A 131 -31.59 -14.43 -5.23
C TRP A 131 -30.33 -15.23 -5.61
N HIS A 132 -29.34 -14.55 -6.17
CA HIS A 132 -28.03 -15.13 -6.51
C HIS A 132 -26.89 -14.25 -5.99
N LEU A 133 -25.71 -14.84 -5.79
CA LEU A 133 -24.51 -14.09 -5.37
C LEU A 133 -24.04 -13.17 -6.49
N CYS A 134 -23.65 -11.94 -6.18
CA CYS A 134 -23.02 -11.02 -7.14
C CYS A 134 -21.57 -11.44 -7.41
N ASP A 135 -21.40 -12.48 -8.23
CA ASP A 135 -20.11 -13.14 -8.51
C ASP A 135 -19.71 -13.16 -10.00
N GLY A 136 -20.54 -12.57 -10.87
CA GLY A 136 -20.32 -12.55 -12.33
C GLY A 136 -21.03 -13.67 -13.09
N THR A 137 -21.67 -14.62 -12.39
CA THR A 137 -22.47 -15.69 -13.00
C THR A 137 -23.97 -15.32 -13.05
N THR A 138 -24.75 -16.10 -13.81
CA THR A 138 -26.22 -15.97 -13.99
C THR A 138 -26.74 -14.57 -14.36
N GLY A 139 -25.91 -13.70 -14.93
CA GLY A 139 -26.25 -12.31 -15.26
C GLY A 139 -26.03 -11.30 -14.14
N THR A 140 -25.49 -11.73 -12.99
CA THR A 140 -25.07 -10.82 -11.92
C THR A 140 -23.75 -10.09 -12.25
N PRO A 141 -23.49 -8.89 -11.70
CA PRO A 141 -22.16 -8.31 -11.68
C PRO A 141 -21.27 -8.99 -10.62
N ASP A 142 -19.96 -9.12 -10.87
CA ASP A 142 -19.02 -9.56 -9.82
C ASP A 142 -18.66 -8.42 -8.88
N LEU A 143 -19.26 -8.41 -7.68
CA LEU A 143 -19.05 -7.40 -6.63
C LEU A 143 -18.20 -7.92 -5.46
N ARG A 144 -17.66 -9.14 -5.56
CA ARG A 144 -16.81 -9.73 -4.51
C ARG A 144 -15.55 -8.90 -4.33
N ASN A 145 -15.20 -8.60 -3.08
CA ASN A 145 -14.06 -7.75 -2.71
C ASN A 145 -14.10 -6.31 -3.26
N ARG A 146 -15.28 -5.79 -3.65
CA ARG A 146 -15.45 -4.40 -4.12
C ARG A 146 -16.17 -3.53 -3.10
N PHE A 147 -15.81 -2.25 -3.07
CA PHE A 147 -16.64 -1.20 -2.50
C PHE A 147 -17.55 -0.63 -3.59
N ILE A 148 -18.79 -0.28 -3.26
CA ILE A 148 -19.77 0.22 -4.24
C ILE A 148 -19.70 1.74 -4.30
N VAL A 149 -19.55 2.28 -5.52
CA VAL A 149 -19.65 3.70 -5.82
C VAL A 149 -20.92 3.95 -6.63
N GLY A 150 -21.59 5.08 -6.38
CA GLY A 150 -22.75 5.49 -7.17
C GLY A 150 -22.36 5.83 -8.60
N ALA A 151 -23.00 5.19 -9.58
CA ALA A 151 -22.87 5.57 -10.98
C ALA A 151 -23.53 6.93 -11.25
N GLY A 152 -23.03 7.66 -12.23
CA GLY A 152 -23.45 9.03 -12.55
C GLY A 152 -22.58 9.67 -13.63
N SER A 153 -22.30 10.97 -13.50
CA SER A 153 -21.48 11.72 -14.45
C SER A 153 -20.00 11.29 -14.48
N THR A 154 -19.43 10.92 -13.32
CA THR A 154 -18.00 10.56 -13.19
C THR A 154 -17.74 9.06 -13.37
N TYR A 155 -18.70 8.22 -12.97
CA TYR A 155 -18.55 6.75 -12.98
C TYR A 155 -19.69 6.14 -13.80
N ALA A 156 -19.35 5.49 -14.92
CA ALA A 156 -20.33 4.76 -15.71
C ALA A 156 -20.86 3.52 -14.94
N VAL A 157 -22.04 3.05 -15.30
CA VAL A 157 -22.59 1.79 -14.79
C VAL A 157 -21.62 0.63 -15.11
N ALA A 158 -21.39 -0.24 -14.12
CA ALA A 158 -20.40 -1.34 -14.17
C ALA A 158 -18.93 -0.92 -14.40
N ALA A 159 -18.58 0.37 -14.32
CA ALA A 159 -17.18 0.78 -14.23
C ALA A 159 -16.53 0.24 -12.95
N THR A 160 -15.25 -0.15 -13.03
CA THR A 160 -14.49 -0.64 -11.86
C THR A 160 -13.12 0.02 -11.80
N GLY A 161 -12.54 0.07 -10.60
CA GLY A 161 -11.26 0.71 -10.32
C GLY A 161 -10.91 0.69 -8.84
N GLY A 162 -9.89 1.47 -8.46
CA GLY A 162 -9.31 1.42 -7.12
C GLY A 162 -8.34 0.25 -6.94
N ALA A 163 -7.67 0.20 -5.78
CA ALA A 163 -6.75 -0.87 -5.39
C ALA A 163 -6.79 -1.08 -3.88
N ALA A 164 -6.64 -2.34 -3.42
CA ALA A 164 -6.61 -2.67 -2.00
C ALA A 164 -5.31 -2.21 -1.33
N THR A 165 -4.17 -2.42 -2.01
CA THR A 165 -2.87 -1.86 -1.64
C THR A 165 -2.44 -0.75 -2.60
N TYR A 166 -1.50 0.10 -2.18
CA TYR A 166 -0.90 1.12 -3.04
C TYR A 166 0.60 1.30 -2.77
N SER A 167 1.43 1.35 -3.82
CA SER A 167 2.86 1.72 -3.72
C SER A 167 3.04 3.18 -4.16
N LEU A 168 3.58 4.01 -3.25
CA LEU A 168 3.88 5.40 -3.55
C LEU A 168 5.00 5.51 -4.60
N THR A 169 4.76 6.33 -5.62
CA THR A 169 5.77 6.71 -6.62
C THR A 169 6.47 8.01 -6.22
N VAL A 170 7.65 8.27 -6.80
CA VAL A 170 8.47 9.46 -6.46
C VAL A 170 7.71 10.77 -6.69
N SER A 171 6.84 10.85 -7.71
CA SER A 171 6.01 12.03 -8.00
C SER A 171 4.89 12.28 -6.99
N GLN A 172 4.65 11.36 -6.06
CA GLN A 172 3.66 11.49 -4.99
C GLN A 172 4.29 11.82 -3.63
N LEU A 173 5.63 11.89 -3.55
CA LEU A 173 6.35 12.35 -2.38
C LEU A 173 6.47 13.88 -2.46
N PRO A 174 5.97 14.65 -1.46
CA PRO A 174 6.20 16.08 -1.39
C PRO A 174 7.70 16.42 -1.34
N ALA A 175 8.07 17.62 -1.79
CA ALA A 175 9.44 18.11 -1.68
C ALA A 175 9.88 18.15 -0.21
N HIS A 176 10.97 17.45 0.10
CA HIS A 176 11.56 17.34 1.42
C HIS A 176 13.10 17.36 1.31
N GLY A 177 13.79 17.49 2.44
CA GLY A 177 15.25 17.51 2.49
C GLY A 177 15.77 16.83 3.75
N HIS A 178 17.02 16.38 3.69
CA HIS A 178 17.73 15.75 4.81
C HIS A 178 18.88 16.66 5.24
N GLY A 179 18.99 16.90 6.55
CA GLY A 179 20.16 17.56 7.11
C GLY A 179 21.36 16.61 7.16
N VAL A 180 22.52 17.08 6.72
CA VAL A 180 23.80 16.38 6.92
C VAL A 180 24.51 17.06 8.09
N SER A 181 24.90 16.27 9.09
CA SER A 181 25.70 16.73 10.22
C SER A 181 27.09 16.10 10.12
N ASP A 182 28.10 16.91 9.81
CA ASP A 182 29.50 16.53 9.98
C ASP A 182 29.94 16.97 11.39
N PRO A 183 30.30 16.06 12.31
CA PRO A 183 30.84 16.43 13.63
C PRO A 183 32.21 17.13 13.56
N GLY A 184 32.84 17.14 12.38
CA GLY A 184 34.23 17.50 12.18
C GLY A 184 35.15 16.30 12.33
N HIS A 185 36.23 16.28 11.56
CA HIS A 185 37.30 15.31 11.63
C HIS A 185 38.64 16.02 11.48
N ALA A 186 39.70 15.47 12.08
CA ALA A 186 41.05 16.06 12.04
C ALA A 186 42.01 15.13 11.32
N HIS A 187 42.82 15.70 10.42
CA HIS A 187 43.95 15.00 9.82
C HIS A 187 45.10 14.90 10.84
N SER A 188 45.72 13.73 10.96
CA SER A 188 46.96 13.60 11.73
C SER A 188 48.16 14.03 10.89
N VAL A 189 49.01 14.86 11.49
CA VAL A 189 50.33 15.22 10.96
C VAL A 189 51.36 14.32 11.63
N TYR A 190 52.26 13.76 10.84
CA TYR A 190 53.39 12.96 11.31
C TYR A 190 54.69 13.62 10.86
N ASP A 191 55.32 14.30 11.79
CA ASP A 191 56.72 14.74 11.67
C ASP A 191 57.60 13.66 12.33
N PRO A 192 58.44 12.93 11.56
CA PRO A 192 59.39 11.97 12.13
C PRO A 192 60.55 12.66 12.87
N GLY A 193 60.68 13.98 12.74
CA GLY A 193 61.83 14.76 13.17
C GLY A 193 62.98 14.70 12.16
N HIS A 194 63.74 15.79 12.08
CA HIS A 194 64.98 15.86 11.31
C HIS A 194 65.98 16.79 12.02
N GLY A 195 67.25 16.70 11.65
CA GLY A 195 68.31 17.52 12.24
C GLY A 195 69.47 17.71 11.27
N HIS A 196 70.21 18.81 11.45
CA HIS A 196 71.33 19.17 10.59
C HIS A 196 72.67 18.77 11.21
N GLY A 197 73.51 18.10 10.43
CA GLY A 197 74.93 17.90 10.76
C GLY A 197 75.75 19.15 10.43
N ILE A 198 76.55 19.61 11.39
CA ILE A 198 77.61 20.60 11.16
C ILE A 198 78.91 19.84 10.93
N SER A 199 79.65 20.20 9.88
CA SER A 199 80.99 19.64 9.61
C SER A 199 82.06 20.73 9.73
N ASP A 200 83.01 20.53 10.63
CA ASP A 200 84.25 21.29 10.74
C ASP A 200 85.44 20.32 10.58
N PRO A 201 86.22 20.41 9.49
CA PRO A 201 87.42 19.60 9.30
C PRO A 201 88.58 19.90 10.27
N GLY A 202 88.52 21.01 11.02
CA GLY A 202 89.56 21.44 11.95
C GLY A 202 90.76 22.12 11.28
N HIS A 203 91.51 22.93 12.05
CA HIS A 203 92.74 23.59 11.59
C HIS A 203 93.74 23.81 12.73
N VAL A 204 94.98 24.16 12.37
CA VAL A 204 96.10 24.45 13.28
C VAL A 204 96.96 25.62 12.77
N HIS A 205 97.70 26.27 13.65
CA HIS A 205 98.65 27.33 13.33
C HIS A 205 100.04 27.04 13.93
N GLY A 206 101.11 27.56 13.31
CA GLY A 206 102.50 27.49 13.78
C GLY A 206 103.22 28.82 13.57
N VAL A 207 104.36 29.01 14.25
CA VAL A 207 105.10 30.29 14.33
C VAL A 207 106.62 30.02 14.29
N ASN A 208 107.42 30.97 13.77
CA ASN A 208 108.88 30.84 13.60
C ASN A 208 109.57 32.22 13.65
N ASP A 209 110.76 32.32 14.27
CA ASP A 209 111.55 33.59 14.39
C ASP A 209 113.07 33.37 14.52
N PRO A 210 113.93 34.05 13.73
CA PRO A 210 115.39 33.97 13.89
C PRO A 210 116.16 35.32 13.86
N GLY A 211 116.29 35.99 15.03
CA GLY A 211 117.53 36.66 15.54
C GLY A 211 118.02 38.04 14.99
N HIS A 212 118.45 38.95 15.88
CA HIS A 212 119.06 40.27 15.55
C HIS A 212 119.89 40.95 16.70
N VAL A 213 120.84 41.87 16.39
CA VAL A 213 121.74 42.61 17.33
C VAL A 213 122.16 44.02 16.75
N HIS A 214 122.63 45.00 17.56
CA HIS A 214 122.87 46.43 17.15
C HIS A 214 124.28 47.03 17.48
N GLY A 215 124.67 48.16 16.82
CA GLY A 215 125.92 48.94 17.02
C GLY A 215 125.83 50.43 16.55
N TRP A 216 126.85 51.28 16.82
CA TRP A 216 126.81 52.78 16.80
C TRP A 216 128.02 53.50 16.12
N SER A 217 127.89 54.78 15.70
CA SER A 217 128.91 55.88 15.72
C SER A 217 128.39 57.25 15.21
N ASP A 218 129.19 58.33 15.28
CA ASP A 218 128.76 59.76 15.36
C ASP A 218 129.64 60.79 14.58
N GLY A 219 129.10 62.00 14.35
CA GLY A 219 129.85 63.28 14.30
C GLY A 219 129.51 64.25 13.15
N SER A 220 129.63 65.59 13.27
CA SER A 220 129.70 66.50 14.44
C SER A 220 129.65 67.99 13.98
N ALA A 221 129.62 68.95 14.95
CA ALA A 221 129.63 70.43 14.79
C ALA A 221 128.32 71.09 14.29
N GLN A 222 127.95 72.36 14.55
CA GLN A 222 128.31 73.44 15.53
C GLN A 222 127.20 74.55 15.43
N VAL A 223 127.00 75.66 16.19
CA VAL A 223 127.39 76.30 17.49
C VAL A 223 127.51 77.82 17.23
N TYR A 224 126.97 78.80 17.98
CA TYR A 224 126.00 78.89 19.10
C TYR A 224 125.36 80.32 19.08
N ALA A 225 124.32 80.68 19.85
CA ALA A 225 124.43 81.25 21.22
C ALA A 225 123.06 81.37 21.96
N TYR A 226 123.11 81.57 23.28
CA TYR A 226 122.01 81.30 24.23
C TYR A 226 121.27 82.52 24.76
N SER A 227 120.01 82.29 25.17
CA SER A 227 119.52 82.76 26.48
C SER A 227 118.38 81.85 27.01
N GLY A 228 118.51 81.32 28.24
CA GLY A 228 117.34 80.91 29.04
C GLY A 228 116.76 79.48 28.88
N GLY A 229 117.60 78.44 28.95
CA GLY A 229 117.28 77.08 29.45
C GLY A 229 115.92 76.40 29.14
N GLY A 230 115.95 75.34 28.33
CA GLY A 230 114.83 74.38 28.16
C GLY A 230 114.46 74.17 26.69
N SER A 231 115.00 73.13 26.06
CA SER A 231 114.82 72.84 24.63
C SER A 231 113.42 72.33 24.26
N GLY A 232 112.85 72.84 23.17
CA GLY A 232 111.77 72.17 22.41
C GLY A 232 112.29 70.95 21.61
N LEU A 233 111.59 70.38 20.64
CA LEU A 233 110.30 70.71 19.98
C LEU A 233 109.37 69.47 20.10
N SER A 234 108.05 69.55 20.23
CA SER A 234 107.01 69.97 19.26
C SER A 234 107.05 69.24 17.89
N GLY A 235 105.94 68.56 17.54
CA GLY A 235 105.75 67.91 16.23
C GLY A 235 105.31 66.45 16.32
N GLY A 236 103.99 66.20 16.31
CA GLY A 236 103.43 64.84 16.30
C GLY A 236 103.07 64.34 14.90
N SER A 237 102.86 63.02 14.75
CA SER A 237 102.25 62.42 13.56
C SER A 237 101.35 61.25 13.95
N THR A 238 100.09 61.30 13.51
CA THR A 238 99.04 60.35 13.91
C THR A 238 98.79 59.34 12.80
N VAL A 239 99.14 58.07 13.00
CA VAL A 239 98.76 56.98 12.09
C VAL A 239 98.19 55.82 12.90
N ASN A 240 96.90 55.56 12.72
CA ASN A 240 96.23 54.36 13.21
C ASN A 240 95.90 53.44 12.01
N ARG A 241 96.65 52.34 11.88
CA ARG A 241 96.32 51.16 11.07
C ARG A 241 97.23 49.99 11.44
N GLY A 242 96.83 48.78 11.10
CA GLY A 242 97.34 47.53 11.68
C GLY A 242 98.87 47.37 11.71
N THR A 243 99.40 47.20 12.92
CA THR A 243 100.69 46.54 13.23
C THR A 243 101.89 46.89 12.33
N SER A 244 102.15 48.17 12.11
CA SER A 244 103.45 48.62 11.59
C SER A 244 104.53 48.49 12.68
N MET A 245 105.34 47.43 12.64
CA MET A 245 106.46 47.28 13.56
C MET A 245 107.55 48.32 13.25
N ASN A 246 107.87 49.17 14.22
CA ASN A 246 108.94 50.17 14.08
C ASN A 246 110.32 49.48 14.11
N ALA A 247 111.32 50.08 13.45
CA ALA A 247 112.48 49.36 12.92
C ALA A 247 113.50 48.86 13.98
N ALA A 248 113.19 47.72 14.60
CA ALA A 248 114.16 46.77 15.14
C ALA A 248 113.75 45.35 14.70
N SER A 249 114.69 44.57 14.17
CA SER A 249 114.40 43.41 13.32
C SER A 249 113.87 42.20 14.11
N ALA A 250 112.63 41.78 13.83
CA ALA A 250 112.06 40.48 14.22
C ALA A 250 111.09 40.01 13.11
N ASN A 251 111.29 38.81 12.57
CA ASN A 251 110.67 38.37 11.31
C ASN A 251 109.49 37.40 11.54
N ILE A 252 108.63 37.72 12.52
CA ILE A 252 107.43 36.93 12.83
C ILE A 252 106.27 37.35 11.93
N SER A 253 105.61 36.37 11.33
CA SER A 253 104.29 36.53 10.69
C SER A 253 103.39 35.33 11.01
N ILE A 254 102.08 35.57 11.05
CA ILE A 254 101.05 34.53 11.24
C ILE A 254 100.10 34.63 10.06
N ALA A 255 99.92 33.53 9.32
CA ALA A 255 99.02 33.48 8.18
C ALA A 255 97.56 33.28 8.64
N ALA A 256 96.64 34.05 8.04
CA ALA A 256 95.20 33.89 8.26
C ALA A 256 94.62 32.82 7.33
N HIS A 257 93.74 31.97 7.87
CA HIS A 257 93.02 30.94 7.14
C HIS A 257 91.53 30.99 7.49
N GLY A 258 90.65 30.74 6.51
CA GLY A 258 89.21 30.67 6.71
C GLY A 258 88.76 29.25 7.05
N THR A 259 87.88 29.09 8.04
CA THR A 259 87.28 27.80 8.38
C THR A 259 86.09 27.51 7.47
N ASN A 260 86.23 26.51 6.59
CA ASN A 260 85.21 26.10 5.62
C ASN A 260 84.08 25.26 6.27
N ILE A 261 83.52 25.76 7.37
CA ILE A 261 82.42 25.12 8.10
C ILE A 261 81.15 25.19 7.25
N SER A 262 80.42 24.07 7.16
CA SER A 262 79.15 24.01 6.43
C SER A 262 78.08 23.23 7.20
N ILE A 263 76.83 23.57 6.91
CA ILE A 263 75.63 22.91 7.46
C ILE A 263 75.04 22.06 6.33
N LEU A 264 74.92 20.76 6.57
CA LEU A 264 74.38 19.82 5.59
C LEU A 264 72.84 19.92 5.54
N GLY A 265 72.28 19.93 4.33
CA GLY A 265 70.83 19.96 4.13
C GLY A 265 70.17 18.64 4.58
N ALA A 266 69.06 18.75 5.30
CA ALA A 266 68.24 17.63 5.74
C ALA A 266 66.80 17.80 5.26
N GLY A 267 66.17 16.72 4.80
CA GLY A 267 64.75 16.70 4.46
C GLY A 267 63.90 16.51 5.71
N SER A 268 62.75 17.18 5.79
CA SER A 268 61.85 17.10 6.95
C SER A 268 60.91 15.90 6.93
N ASN A 269 60.63 15.34 5.73
CA ASN A 269 59.85 14.11 5.54
C ASN A 269 58.47 14.06 6.22
N ILE A 270 57.87 15.23 6.51
CA ILE A 270 56.57 15.35 7.18
C ILE A 270 55.45 14.76 6.30
N GLY A 271 54.66 13.87 6.90
CA GLY A 271 53.45 13.30 6.30
C GLY A 271 52.17 13.94 6.85
N ILE A 272 51.14 14.05 6.02
CA ILE A 272 49.76 14.35 6.42
C ILE A 272 48.93 13.12 6.04
N TYR A 273 48.26 12.50 7.01
CA TYR A 273 47.42 11.33 6.77
C TYR A 273 45.95 11.70 6.56
N GLY A 274 45.29 11.01 5.63
CA GLY A 274 43.87 11.19 5.35
C GLY A 274 43.00 10.68 6.50
N ALA A 275 42.15 11.54 7.05
CA ALA A 275 41.01 11.16 7.88
C ALA A 275 39.73 11.27 7.03
N GLY A 276 38.73 10.42 7.31
CA GLY A 276 37.46 10.42 6.59
C GLY A 276 36.31 10.98 7.43
N THR A 277 35.40 11.71 6.80
CA THR A 277 34.20 12.30 7.45
C THR A 277 33.26 11.27 8.09
N SER A 278 33.30 10.01 7.63
CA SER A 278 32.39 8.93 8.03
C SER A 278 30.89 9.22 7.78
N ILE A 279 30.57 10.25 6.98
CA ILE A 279 29.20 10.60 6.60
C ILE A 279 28.63 9.50 5.69
N SER A 280 27.39 9.08 5.98
CA SER A 280 26.65 8.10 5.21
C SER A 280 25.22 8.59 4.97
N ILE A 281 24.74 8.44 3.73
CA ILE A 281 23.35 8.74 3.35
C ILE A 281 22.77 7.44 2.77
N GLN A 282 21.73 6.91 3.39
CA GLN A 282 21.06 5.68 2.98
C GLN A 282 19.62 5.95 2.55
N ASN A 283 19.12 5.17 1.59
CA ASN A 283 17.72 5.21 1.20
C ASN A 283 16.82 4.87 2.40
N THR A 284 15.82 5.72 2.65
CA THR A 284 14.80 5.48 3.68
C THR A 284 13.47 5.13 3.00
N GLY A 285 12.78 4.11 3.53
CA GLY A 285 11.54 3.56 2.97
C GLY A 285 11.75 2.24 2.24
N SER A 286 10.82 1.30 2.39
CA SER A 286 10.95 -0.08 1.91
C SER A 286 10.42 -0.33 0.49
N GLY A 287 9.80 0.67 -0.14
CA GLY A 287 9.07 0.52 -1.41
C GLY A 287 7.81 -0.36 -1.35
N SER A 288 7.51 -0.93 -0.19
CA SER A 288 6.36 -1.83 0.02
C SER A 288 5.04 -1.11 -0.20
N SER A 289 4.06 -1.80 -0.76
CA SER A 289 2.70 -1.27 -0.90
C SER A 289 2.03 -1.18 0.47
N ILE A 290 1.46 -0.02 0.81
CA ILE A 290 0.61 0.14 1.99
C ILE A 290 -0.78 -0.43 1.73
N GLU A 291 -1.42 -1.03 2.74
CA GLU A 291 -2.84 -1.41 2.65
C GLU A 291 -3.69 -0.14 2.79
N ASN A 292 -4.58 0.08 1.83
CA ASN A 292 -5.40 1.29 1.67
C ASN A 292 -6.87 1.05 2.06
N ARG A 293 -7.14 -0.03 2.81
CA ARG A 293 -8.49 -0.48 3.16
C ARG A 293 -8.88 -0.03 4.57
N PRO A 294 -10.00 0.69 4.75
CA PRO A 294 -10.54 0.97 6.08
C PRO A 294 -10.91 -0.32 6.84
N PRO A 295 -11.01 -0.28 8.18
CA PRO A 295 -11.66 -1.33 8.95
C PRO A 295 -13.08 -1.58 8.42
N TYR A 296 -13.44 -2.84 8.21
CA TYR A 296 -14.67 -3.21 7.50
C TYR A 296 -15.35 -4.42 8.13
N TYR A 297 -16.68 -4.49 7.96
CA TYR A 297 -17.49 -5.68 8.22
C TYR A 297 -18.01 -6.19 6.86
N ALA A 298 -17.77 -7.47 6.56
CA ALA A 298 -18.11 -8.04 5.26
C ALA A 298 -19.54 -8.58 5.22
N LEU A 299 -20.31 -8.12 4.24
CA LEU A 299 -21.61 -8.66 3.85
C LEU A 299 -21.50 -9.14 2.39
N ALA A 300 -22.28 -10.14 2.02
CA ALA A 300 -22.37 -10.56 0.62
C ALA A 300 -23.30 -9.60 -0.15
N TYR A 301 -22.96 -9.29 -1.39
CA TYR A 301 -23.90 -8.67 -2.33
C TYR A 301 -24.69 -9.78 -3.02
N ILE A 302 -26.03 -9.73 -2.93
CA ILE A 302 -26.92 -10.65 -3.63
C ILE A 302 -27.85 -9.87 -4.56
N MET A 303 -28.16 -10.43 -5.72
CA MET A 303 -29.04 -9.84 -6.73
C MET A 303 -30.31 -10.68 -6.86
N TYR A 304 -31.47 -10.05 -6.92
CA TYR A 304 -32.72 -10.75 -7.23
C TYR A 304 -32.76 -11.09 -8.73
N THR A 305 -32.99 -12.36 -9.06
CA THR A 305 -32.94 -12.90 -10.44
C THR A 305 -34.31 -13.12 -11.06
N GLY A 306 -35.37 -13.16 -10.26
CA GLY A 306 -36.64 -13.79 -10.61
C GLY A 306 -36.67 -15.27 -10.22
#